data_AF-A0A526RX14-F1
#
_entry.id   AF-A0A526RX14-F1
#
_cell.length_a   1.000
_cell.length_b   1.000
_cell.length_c   1.000
_cell.angle_alpha   90.00
_cell.angle_beta   90.00
_cell.angle_gamma   90.00
#
_symmetry.space_group_name_H-M   'P 1'
#
loop_
_entity.id
_entity.type
_entity.pdbx_description
1 polymer ?
#
loop_
_entity_poly.entity_id
_entity_poly.type
_entity_poly.pdbx_seq_one_letter_code
_entity_poly.pdbx_strand_id
1 'polypeptide(L)'
;ISAPGVEMVAPSGAGSDVVTGTSFAAAIVSGAIANLIHVAPDRSADEIEKALADTARDLGPKGRDNDFGYGLLDTKAAEAVKKE
;
A
#
# COMPACT_ATOMS: atom_id res chain seq x y z
N ILE A 1 -0.62 -7.30 1.41
CA ILE A 1 0.39 -6.29 1.83
C ILE A 1 -0.11 -5.60 3.09
N SER A 2 0.78 -4.94 3.80
CA SER A 2 0.49 -4.11 4.97
C SER A 2 0.90 -2.65 4.70
N ALA A 3 0.35 -1.73 5.49
CA ALA A 3 0.67 -0.31 5.45
C ALA A 3 0.54 0.29 6.86
N PRO A 4 1.11 1.48 7.12
CA PRO A 4 1.00 2.13 8.43
C PRO A 4 -0.46 2.36 8.84
N GLY A 5 -0.81 1.98 10.06
CA GLY A 5 -2.17 2.10 10.59
C GLY A 5 -2.23 2.28 12.09
N VAL A 6 -1.12 2.62 12.75
CA VAL A 6 -1.02 2.83 14.19
C VAL A 6 -0.41 4.20 14.42
N GLU A 7 -1.00 4.99 15.32
CA GLU A 7 -0.53 6.34 15.67
C GLU A 7 -0.34 7.26 14.44
N MET A 8 -1.27 7.17 13.49
CA MET A 8 -1.26 7.98 12.27
C MET A 8 -1.90 9.34 12.54
N VAL A 9 -1.37 10.41 11.96
CA VAL A 9 -2.07 11.71 11.95
C VAL A 9 -3.02 11.74 10.77
N ALA A 10 -4.33 11.85 11.02
CA ALA A 10 -5.36 11.89 9.98
C ALA A 10 -6.31 13.08 10.16
N PRO A 11 -6.92 13.59 9.07
CA PRO A 11 -7.95 14.63 9.16
C PRO A 11 -9.15 14.17 10.00
N SER A 12 -9.61 15.02 10.91
CA SER A 12 -10.77 14.79 11.78
C SER A 12 -11.54 16.09 11.97
N GLY A 13 -12.75 16.16 11.41
CA GLY A 13 -13.55 17.39 11.40
C GLY A 13 -12.80 18.56 10.76
N ALA A 14 -12.61 19.65 11.50
CA ALA A 14 -11.86 20.83 11.05
C ALA A 14 -10.35 20.78 11.38
N GLY A 15 -9.87 19.67 11.94
CA GLY A 15 -8.49 19.52 12.39
C GLY A 15 -7.88 18.17 12.02
N SER A 16 -6.94 17.71 12.84
CA SER A 16 -6.26 16.43 12.72
C SER A 16 -6.24 15.71 14.05
N ASP A 17 -6.29 14.38 14.03
CA ASP A 17 -6.23 13.55 15.22
C ASP A 17 -5.24 12.39 15.02
N VAL A 18 -4.78 11.81 16.13
CA VAL A 18 -3.96 10.60 16.13
C VAL A 18 -4.89 9.39 16.14
N VAL A 19 -4.78 8.56 15.11
CA VAL A 19 -5.71 7.46 14.85
C VAL A 19 -4.97 6.14 14.67
N THR A 20 -5.65 5.05 15.06
CA THR A 20 -5.16 3.68 14.92
C THR A 20 -6.28 2.80 14.36
N GLY A 21 -5.99 2.04 13.32
CA GLY A 21 -6.90 1.08 12.71
C GLY A 21 -6.47 0.65 11.31
N THR A 22 -6.84 -0.58 10.93
CA THR A 22 -6.60 -1.13 9.59
C THR A 22 -7.29 -0.33 8.49
N SER A 23 -8.36 0.40 8.81
CA SER A 23 -9.02 1.33 7.88
C SER A 23 -8.07 2.42 7.35
N PHE A 24 -7.13 2.89 8.17
CA PHE A 24 -6.15 3.89 7.75
C PHE A 24 -5.06 3.26 6.88
N ALA A 25 -4.60 2.05 7.22
CA ALA A 25 -3.71 1.28 6.37
C ALA A 25 -4.34 1.03 4.98
N ALA A 26 -5.62 0.67 4.93
CA ALA A 26 -6.37 0.49 3.69
C ALA A 26 -6.44 1.80 2.87
N ALA A 27 -6.67 2.95 3.51
CA ALA A 27 -6.68 4.24 2.82
C ALA A 27 -5.33 4.59 2.19
N ILE A 28 -4.21 4.28 2.86
CA ILE A 28 -2.86 4.46 2.30
C ILE A 28 -2.65 3.58 1.07
N VAL A 29 -3.03 2.30 1.13
CA VAL A 29 -2.94 1.39 -0.01
C VAL A 29 -3.80 1.89 -1.18
N SER A 30 -5.02 2.35 -0.93
CA SER A 30 -5.90 2.93 -1.96
C SER A 30 -5.27 4.16 -2.63
N GLY A 31 -4.61 5.04 -1.86
CA GLY A 31 -3.88 6.18 -2.42
C GLY A 31 -2.70 5.77 -3.31
N ALA A 32 -1.95 4.74 -2.90
CA ALA A 32 -0.88 4.18 -3.73
C ALA A 32 -1.43 3.58 -5.04
N ILE A 33 -2.52 2.82 -4.98
CA ILE A 33 -3.20 2.28 -6.17
C ILE A 33 -3.65 3.41 -7.10
N ALA A 34 -4.23 4.49 -6.55
CA ALA A 34 -4.65 5.64 -7.34
C ALA A 34 -3.47 6.29 -8.09
N ASN A 35 -2.30 6.40 -7.46
CA ASN A 35 -1.08 6.88 -8.13
C ASN A 35 -0.62 5.94 -9.25
N LEU A 36 -0.66 4.63 -9.03
CA LEU A 36 -0.29 3.64 -10.05
C LEU A 36 -1.20 3.73 -11.27
N ILE A 37 -2.52 3.85 -11.05
CA ILE A 37 -3.51 4.06 -12.10
C ILE A 37 -3.27 5.40 -12.81
N HIS A 38 -2.92 6.46 -12.08
CA HIS A 38 -2.65 7.76 -12.68
C HIS A 38 -1.44 7.74 -13.62
N VAL A 39 -0.36 7.07 -13.21
CA VAL A 39 0.88 6.95 -14.01
C VAL A 39 0.71 6.01 -15.20
N ALA A 40 -0.08 4.95 -15.05
CA ALA A 40 -0.33 3.96 -16.10
C ALA A 40 -1.83 3.55 -16.13
N PRO A 41 -2.69 4.35 -16.79
CA PRO A 41 -4.14 4.11 -16.81
C PRO A 41 -4.56 2.78 -17.43
N ASP A 42 -3.71 2.20 -18.28
CA ASP A 42 -3.95 0.93 -18.96
C ASP A 42 -3.44 -0.30 -18.17
N ARG A 43 -2.96 -0.13 -16.92
CA ARG A 43 -2.63 -1.28 -16.06
C ARG A 43 -3.89 -1.98 -15.59
N SER A 44 -3.90 -3.30 -15.66
CA SER A 44 -4.97 -4.11 -15.09
C SER A 44 -4.88 -4.13 -13.56
N ALA A 45 -5.98 -4.52 -12.91
CA ALA A 45 -5.99 -4.74 -11.46
C ALA A 45 -4.96 -5.81 -11.06
N ASP A 46 -4.84 -6.90 -11.82
CA ASP A 46 -3.87 -7.97 -11.55
C ASP A 46 -2.42 -7.47 -11.65
N GLU A 47 -2.11 -6.61 -12.63
CA GLU A 47 -0.78 -6.00 -12.77
C GLU A 47 -0.46 -5.08 -11.57
N ILE A 48 -1.45 -4.35 -11.06
CA ILE A 48 -1.30 -3.50 -9.88
C ILE A 48 -1.10 -4.35 -8.63
N GLU A 49 -1.92 -5.37 -8.41
CA GLU A 49 -1.79 -6.28 -7.26
C GLU A 49 -0.43 -6.98 -7.25
N LYS A 50 0.02 -7.47 -8.41
CA LYS A 50 1.33 -8.09 -8.57
C LYS A 50 2.46 -7.10 -8.30
N ALA A 51 2.41 -5.89 -8.89
CA ALA A 51 3.41 -4.87 -8.64
C ALA A 51 3.51 -4.52 -7.14
N LEU A 52 2.38 -4.40 -6.45
CA LEU A 52 2.34 -4.13 -5.02
C LEU A 52 2.87 -5.31 -4.18
N ALA A 53 2.57 -6.55 -4.57
CA ALA A 53 3.03 -7.74 -3.88
C ALA A 53 4.53 -7.98 -4.06
N ASP A 54 5.03 -7.87 -5.29
CA ASP A 54 6.42 -8.17 -5.66
C ASP A 54 7.40 -7.10 -5.15
N THR A 55 6.92 -5.89 -4.91
CA THR A 55 7.75 -4.77 -4.43
C THR A 55 7.56 -4.46 -2.95
N ALA A 56 6.60 -5.09 -2.29
CA ALA A 56 6.43 -4.96 -0.85
C ALA A 56 7.73 -5.37 -0.14
N ARG A 57 8.12 -4.57 0.85
CA ARG A 57 9.24 -4.90 1.72
C ARG A 57 8.82 -6.04 2.63
N ASP A 58 9.39 -7.21 2.40
CA ASP A 58 9.17 -8.41 3.21
C ASP A 58 9.51 -8.13 4.70
N LEU A 59 8.57 -8.44 5.59
CA LEU A 59 8.67 -8.25 7.03
C LEU A 59 8.29 -9.55 7.74
N GLY A 60 8.98 -9.86 8.83
CA GLY A 60 8.73 -11.10 9.56
C GLY A 60 9.37 -12.31 8.89
N PRO A 61 8.70 -13.48 8.85
CA PRO A 61 9.18 -14.67 8.16
C PRO A 61 9.36 -14.41 6.66
N LYS A 62 10.36 -15.04 6.04
CA LYS A 62 10.61 -14.87 4.60
C LYS A 62 9.41 -15.29 3.76
N GLY A 63 8.97 -14.40 2.87
CA GLY A 63 7.85 -14.63 1.95
C GLY A 63 6.50 -14.35 2.59
N ARG A 64 5.42 -14.71 1.88
CA ARG A 64 4.08 -14.33 2.32
C ARG A 64 3.71 -14.94 3.67
N ASP A 65 3.31 -14.11 4.62
CA ASP A 65 2.88 -14.51 5.95
C ASP A 65 1.47 -13.98 6.31
N ASN A 66 0.96 -14.38 7.48
CA ASN A 66 -0.40 -14.04 7.92
C ASN A 66 -0.50 -12.67 8.62
N ASP A 67 0.62 -12.09 9.03
CA ASP A 67 0.67 -10.80 9.74
C ASP A 67 0.88 -9.64 8.76
N PHE A 68 1.82 -9.76 7.81
CA PHE A 68 2.17 -8.71 6.84
C PHE A 68 1.71 -9.00 5.41
N GLY A 69 1.19 -10.20 5.13
CA GLY A 69 0.88 -10.61 3.77
C GLY A 69 2.16 -10.72 2.97
N TYR A 70 2.31 -9.94 1.89
CA TYR A 70 3.56 -9.90 1.12
C TYR A 70 4.61 -8.92 1.69
N GLY A 71 4.29 -8.24 2.80
CA GLY A 71 5.18 -7.24 3.40
C GLY A 71 4.58 -5.83 3.42
N LEU A 72 5.42 -4.86 3.78
CA LEU A 72 5.08 -3.44 3.86
C LEU A 72 5.09 -2.79 2.47
N LEU A 73 4.04 -2.03 2.15
CA LEU A 73 3.92 -1.24 0.93
C LEU A 73 5.18 -0.40 0.63
N ASP A 74 5.71 -0.53 -0.58
CA ASP A 74 6.72 0.37 -1.16
C ASP A 74 6.15 1.04 -2.42
N THR A 75 5.69 2.28 -2.28
CA THR A 75 5.05 3.01 -3.38
C THR A 75 6.02 3.33 -4.51
N LYS A 76 7.28 3.64 -4.19
CA LYS A 76 8.29 4.00 -5.19
C LYS A 76 8.68 2.78 -6.03
N ALA A 77 8.86 1.65 -5.37
CA ALA A 77 9.19 0.42 -6.07
C ALA A 77 8.01 -0.05 -6.95
N ALA A 78 6.77 0.01 -6.46
CA ALA A 78 5.58 -0.36 -7.22
C ALA A 78 5.35 0.54 -8.45
N GLU A 79 5.61 1.84 -8.35
CA GLU A 79 5.54 2.79 -9.47
C GLU A 79 6.59 2.46 -10.55
N ALA A 80 7.78 2.01 -10.16
CA ALA A 80 8.89 1.71 -11.06
C ALA A 80 8.74 0.39 -11.83
N VAL A 81 7.81 -0.49 -11.45
CA VAL A 81 7.53 -1.75 -12.16
C VAL A 81 7.08 -1.41 -13.58
N LYS A 82 7.77 -1.93 -14.61
CA LYS A 82 7.33 -1.74 -16.00
C LYS A 82 6.22 -2.72 -16.32
N LYS A 83 5.29 -2.30 -17.20
CA LYS A 83 4.31 -3.19 -17.80
C LYS A 83 5.06 -4.28 -18.59
N GLU A 84 4.73 -5.55 -18.34
CA GLU A 84 5.31 -6.71 -19.05
C GLU A 84 4.73 -6.84 -20.46
#